data_AF-A0A970WZT4-F1
#
_entry.id   AF-A0A970WZT4-F1
#
_cell.length_a   1.000
_cell.length_b   1.000
_cell.length_c   1.000
_cell.angle_alpha   90.00
_cell.angle_beta   90.00
_cell.angle_gamma   90.00
#
_symmetry.space_group_name_H-M   'P 1'
#
loop_
_entity.id
_entity.type
_entity.pdbx_description
1 polymer ?
#
loop_
_entity_poly.entity_id
_entity_poly.type
_entity_poly.pdbx_seq_one_letter_code
_entity_poly.pdbx_strand_id
1 'polypeptide(L)'
;MIRDILLRIRLLTVKQKEPYLLFHSILGFYPRHIDLYELALRHKSTSIRSEDGILLNNERLEFLGDAVLSVLVSDILFHHFETKKEGFLT
;
A
#
# COMPACT_ATOMS: atom_id res chain seq x y z
N MET A 1 -14.18 -9.34 -9.06
CA MET A 1 -15.58 -9.31 -9.55
C MET A 1 -16.63 -9.43 -8.44
N ILE A 2 -16.98 -10.61 -7.89
CA ILE A 2 -18.05 -10.72 -6.86
C ILE A 2 -17.70 -9.92 -5.59
N ARG A 3 -16.43 -9.95 -5.16
CA ARG A 3 -15.97 -9.22 -3.97
C ARG A 3 -16.00 -7.70 -4.15
N ASP A 4 -15.70 -7.20 -5.35
CA ASP A 4 -15.79 -5.76 -5.65
C ASP A 4 -17.22 -5.28 -5.61
N ILE A 5 -18.16 -6.10 -6.10
CA ILE A 5 -19.59 -5.83 -6.02
C ILE A 5 -20.02 -5.71 -4.55
N LEU A 6 -19.58 -6.64 -3.69
CA LEU A 6 -19.87 -6.60 -2.25
C LEU A 6 -19.28 -5.35 -1.57
N LEU A 7 -18.03 -4.98 -1.90
CA LEU A 7 -17.41 -3.77 -1.37
C LEU A 7 -18.14 -2.51 -1.85
N ARG A 8 -18.62 -2.49 -3.09
CA ARG A 8 -19.40 -1.39 -3.66
C ARG A 8 -20.77 -1.24 -3.00
N ILE A 9 -21.44 -2.35 -2.67
CA ILE A 9 -22.68 -2.35 -1.90
C ILE A 9 -22.43 -1.86 -0.47
N ARG A 10 -21.36 -2.32 0.18
CA ARG A 10 -20.94 -1.84 1.51
C ARG A 10 -20.65 -0.34 1.51
N LEU A 11 -20.06 0.19 0.44
CA LEU A 11 -19.83 1.62 0.28
C LEU A 11 -21.12 2.44 0.24
N LEU A 12 -22.29 1.86 0.00
CA LEU A 12 -23.56 2.61 0.10
C LEU A 12 -23.92 2.98 1.54
N THR A 13 -23.43 2.23 2.54
CA THR A 13 -23.77 2.44 3.96
C THR A 13 -22.65 3.08 4.79
N VAL A 14 -21.41 3.11 4.29
CA VAL A 14 -20.25 3.71 4.99
C VAL A 14 -20.33 5.23 5.02
N LYS A 15 -20.08 5.83 6.18
CA LYS A 15 -19.89 7.28 6.36
C LYS A 15 -18.47 7.66 5.89
N GLN A 16 -18.29 8.81 5.22
CA GLN A 16 -17.00 9.26 4.63
C GLN A 16 -16.47 8.34 3.51
N LYS A 17 -17.16 8.35 2.35
CA LYS A 17 -16.83 7.49 1.19
C LYS A 17 -15.75 8.06 0.28
N GLU A 18 -15.46 9.37 0.40
CA GLU A 18 -14.52 10.09 -0.47
C GLU A 18 -13.16 9.39 -0.60
N PRO A 19 -12.50 8.93 0.48
CA PRO A 19 -11.20 8.27 0.37
C PRO A 19 -11.27 7.01 -0.50
N TYR A 20 -12.32 6.19 -0.34
CA TYR A 20 -12.49 4.97 -1.12
C TYR A 20 -12.69 5.24 -2.61
N LEU A 21 -13.42 6.31 -2.97
CA LEU A 21 -13.63 6.69 -4.36
C LEU A 21 -12.32 7.19 -4.99
N LEU A 22 -11.56 8.01 -4.26
CA LEU A 22 -10.27 8.53 -4.71
C LEU A 22 -9.22 7.41 -4.89
N PHE A 23 -9.14 6.47 -3.95
CA PHE A 23 -8.23 5.33 -4.13
C PHE A 23 -8.67 4.42 -5.28
N HIS A 24 -9.96 4.21 -5.47
CA HIS A 24 -10.43 3.41 -6.60
C HIS A 24 -10.09 4.06 -7.95
N SER A 25 -10.17 5.39 -8.07
CA SER A 25 -9.81 6.06 -9.32
C SER A 25 -8.32 5.94 -9.66
N ILE A 26 -7.45 5.88 -8.64
CA ILE A 26 -6.00 5.76 -8.81
C ILE A 26 -5.57 4.29 -9.00
N LEU A 27 -6.11 3.37 -8.20
CA LEU A 27 -5.64 1.99 -8.10
C LEU A 27 -6.44 1.02 -8.98
N GLY A 28 -7.65 1.41 -9.42
CA GLY A 28 -8.57 0.55 -10.16
C GLY A 28 -9.32 -0.49 -9.30
N PHE A 29 -9.19 -0.42 -7.96
CA PHE A 29 -9.92 -1.28 -7.03
C PHE A 29 -10.19 -0.57 -5.70
N TYR A 30 -11.17 -1.07 -4.92
CA TYR A 30 -11.48 -0.51 -3.61
C TYR A 30 -10.54 -1.08 -2.52
N PRO A 31 -9.85 -0.23 -1.75
CA PRO A 31 -9.10 -0.66 -0.57
C PRO A 31 -9.95 -1.50 0.37
N ARG A 32 -9.44 -2.65 0.81
CA ARG A 32 -10.13 -3.48 1.82
C ARG A 32 -10.07 -2.86 3.22
N HIS A 33 -8.91 -2.28 3.55
CA HIS A 33 -8.63 -1.62 4.82
C HIS A 33 -8.19 -0.19 4.54
N ILE A 34 -9.14 0.73 4.51
CA ILE A 34 -8.87 2.14 4.16
C ILE A 34 -7.84 2.78 5.10
N ASP A 35 -7.86 2.39 6.37
CA ASP A 35 -6.98 2.93 7.41
C ASP A 35 -5.50 2.73 7.06
N LEU A 36 -5.14 1.62 6.40
CA LEU A 36 -3.77 1.36 5.94
C LEU A 36 -3.36 2.31 4.80
N TYR A 37 -4.29 2.65 3.92
CA TYR A 37 -4.03 3.56 2.81
C TYR A 37 -3.96 5.01 3.29
N GLU A 38 -4.81 5.39 4.23
CA GLU A 38 -4.70 6.69 4.91
C GLU A 38 -3.42 6.81 5.73
N LEU A 39 -2.98 5.72 6.39
CA LEU A 39 -1.68 5.68 7.07
C LEU A 39 -0.52 5.78 6.08
N ALA A 40 -0.60 5.11 4.93
CA ALA A 40 0.42 5.17 3.88
C ALA A 40 0.58 6.58 3.29
N LEU A 41 -0.51 7.36 3.20
CA LEU A 41 -0.48 8.75 2.74
C LEU A 41 -0.16 9.77 3.86
N ARG A 42 -0.02 9.33 5.12
CA ARG A 42 0.26 10.22 6.25
C ARG A 42 1.75 10.47 6.39
N HIS A 43 2.19 11.62 5.89
CA HIS A 43 3.57 12.08 6.04
C HIS A 43 3.94 12.29 7.52
N LYS A 44 5.22 12.06 7.86
CA LYS A 44 5.75 12.19 9.23
C LYS A 44 5.49 13.54 9.91
N SER A 45 5.37 14.64 9.14
CA SER A 45 5.04 15.96 9.70
C SER A 45 3.63 16.02 10.30
N THR A 46 2.74 15.11 9.91
CA THR A 46 1.33 15.06 10.31
C THR A 46 1.05 13.79 11.11
N SER A 47 2.05 13.37 11.88
CA SER A 47 1.97 12.18 12.72
C SER A 47 0.85 12.31 13.77
N ILE A 48 0.08 11.25 13.95
CA ILE A 48 -0.97 11.18 14.97
C ILE A 48 -0.54 10.21 16.06
N ARG A 49 -0.88 10.50 17.31
CA ARG A 49 -0.62 9.59 18.43
C ARG A 49 -1.79 8.63 18.60
N SER A 50 -1.50 7.33 18.58
CA SER A 50 -2.46 6.27 18.94
C SER A 50 -2.84 6.36 20.43
N GLU A 51 -3.91 5.68 20.82
CA GLU A 51 -4.31 5.51 22.23
C GLU A 51 -3.18 4.89 23.07
N ASP A 52 -2.40 3.98 22.48
CA ASP A 52 -1.22 3.36 23.11
C ASP A 52 0.03 4.25 23.12
N GLY A 53 -0.09 5.51 22.70
CA GLY A 53 1.02 6.47 22.67
C GLY A 53 1.97 6.35 21.49
N ILE A 54 1.74 5.38 20.58
CA ILE A 54 2.55 5.12 19.37
C ILE A 54 2.32 6.22 18.33
N LEU A 55 3.41 6.67 17.69
CA LEU A 55 3.35 7.62 16.59
C LEU A 55 2.95 6.91 15.28
N LEU A 56 1.83 7.33 14.70
CA LEU A 56 1.26 6.77 13.47
C LEU A 56 1.58 7.68 12.27
N ASN A 57 2.43 7.18 11.38
CA ASN A 57 2.79 7.79 10.10
C ASN A 57 3.16 6.69 9.08
N ASN A 58 3.56 7.10 7.88
CA ASN A 58 3.88 6.21 6.78
C ASN A 58 5.24 5.49 6.88
N GLU A 59 6.16 5.90 7.77
CA GLU A 59 7.58 5.48 7.73
C GLU A 59 7.76 3.96 7.84
N ARG A 60 6.94 3.28 8.67
CA ARG A 60 6.99 1.82 8.80
C ARG A 60 6.46 1.10 7.55
N LEU A 61 5.45 1.66 6.90
CA LEU A 61 4.90 1.11 5.66
C LEU A 61 5.85 1.36 4.49
N GLU A 62 6.51 2.52 4.46
CA GLU A 62 7.56 2.86 3.50
C GLU A 62 8.73 1.88 3.60
N PHE A 63 9.26 1.65 4.81
CA PHE A 63 10.33 0.67 5.05
C PHE A 63 9.96 -0.74 4.58
N LEU A 64 8.74 -1.19 4.90
CA LEU A 64 8.26 -2.49 4.45
C LEU A 64 8.09 -2.54 2.92
N GLY A 65 7.56 -1.47 2.33
CA GLY A 65 7.37 -1.34 0.89
C GLY A 65 8.68 -1.42 0.14
N ASP A 66 9.72 -0.73 0.62
CA ASP A 66 11.06 -0.77 0.03
C ASP A 66 11.67 -2.18 0.07
N ALA A 67 11.53 -2.89 1.19
CA ALA A 67 11.99 -4.27 1.31
C ALA A 67 11.26 -5.21 0.33
N VAL A 68 9.93 -5.09 0.21
CA VAL A 68 9.13 -5.91 -0.70
C VAL A 68 9.48 -5.61 -2.17
N LEU A 69 9.59 -4.33 -2.53
CA LEU A 69 9.97 -3.92 -3.88
C LEU A 69 11.38 -4.40 -4.22
N SER A 70 12.33 -4.28 -3.29
CA SER A 70 13.70 -4.75 -3.47
C SER A 70 13.76 -6.25 -3.75
N VAL A 71 13.00 -7.06 -3.00
CA VAL A 71 12.93 -8.51 -3.21
C VAL A 71 12.33 -8.85 -4.58
N LEU A 72 11.20 -8.23 -4.94
CA LEU A 72 10.54 -8.49 -6.22
C LEU A 72 11.38 -8.06 -7.42
N VAL A 73 12.00 -6.89 -7.36
CA VAL A 73 12.87 -6.40 -8.44
C VAL A 73 14.09 -7.30 -8.58
N SER A 74 14.70 -7.71 -7.47
CA SER A 74 15.84 -8.63 -7.48
C SER A 74 15.46 -9.99 -8.08
N ASP A 75 14.30 -10.53 -7.72
CA ASP A 75 13.78 -11.80 -8.26
C ASP A 75 13.55 -11.73 -9.78
N ILE A 76 12.92 -10.64 -10.25
CA ILE A 76 12.69 -10.40 -11.68
C ILE A 76 14.04 -10.29 -12.42
N LEU A 77 15.00 -9.53 -11.90
CA LEU A 77 16.30 -9.35 -12.52
C LEU A 77 17.10 -10.66 -12.56
N PHE A 78 17.06 -11.44 -11.48
CA PHE A 78 17.72 -12.73 -11.40
C PHE A 78 17.20 -13.70 -12.47
N HIS A 79 15.88 -13.80 -12.63
CA HIS A 79 15.26 -14.64 -13.64
C HIS A 79 15.39 -14.11 -15.07
N HIS A 80 15.46 -12.79 -15.26
CA HIS A 80 15.62 -12.22 -16.60
C HIS A 80 17.07 -12.34 -17.13
N PHE A 81 18.05 -12.39 -16.24
CA PHE A 81 19.48 -12.38 -16.57
C PHE A 81 20.23 -13.60 -16.01
N GLU A 82 19.73 -14.81 -16.29
CA GLU A 82 20.24 -16.08 -15.74
C GLU A 82 21.74 -16.33 -15.96
N THR A 83 22.35 -15.72 -16.99
CA THR A 83 23.76 -15.89 -17.35
C THR A 83 24.68 -14.78 -16.85
N LYS A 84 24.13 -13.74 -16.22
CA LYS A 84 24.90 -12.59 -15.74
C LYS A 84 25.35 -12.83 -14.30
N LYS A 85 26.53 -12.33 -13.97
CA LYS A 85 27.09 -12.43 -12.62
C LYS A 85 26.40 -11.41 -11.71
N GLU A 86 26.42 -11.70 -10.41
CA GLU A 86 25.82 -10.86 -9.35
C GLU A 86 26.19 -9.37 -9.48
N GLY A 87 27.46 -9.05 -9.74
CA GLY A 87 27.91 -7.65 -9.91
C GLY A 87 27.35 -6.89 -11.12
N PHE A 88 26.57 -7.54 -11.99
CA PHE A 88 25.79 -6.89 -13.06
C PHE A 88 24.33 -6.60 -12.61
N LEU A 89 23.84 -7.30 -11.58
CA LEU A 89 22.47 -7.22 -11.08
C LEU A 89 22.32 -6.28 -9.86
N THR A 90 23.43 -5.88 -9.24
CA THR A 90 23.56 -4.89 -8.15
C THR A 90 23.99 -3.54 -8.66
#